data_AF-A0AAV3EL84-F1
#
_entry.id   AF-A0AAV3EL84-F1
#
_cell.length_a   1.000
_cell.length_b   1.000
_cell.length_c   1.000
_cell.angle_alpha   90.00
_cell.angle_beta   90.00
_cell.angle_gamma   90.00
#
_symmetry.space_group_name_H-M   'P 1'
#
loop_
_entity.id
_entity.type
_entity.pdbx_description
1 polymer ?
#
loop_
_entity_poly.entity_id
_entity_poly.type
_entity_poly.pdbx_seq_one_letter_code
_entity_poly.pdbx_strand_id
1 'polypeptide(L)'
;MKFKNRKKDGFSIIEVMVSFVIIIIIVLLIGPNLFSTYERSKEMSKVSDASAIVNAIDMHNLNRFIEGEIEAVSDTLTMSEFRKINEQYKYLNNWPKWITDSMTLKDIKDIANSSGNKNIISKAIDNRV
;
A
#
# COMPACT_ATOMS: atom_id res chain seq x y z
N MET A 1 -27.17 -21.68 -60.09
CA MET A 1 -26.27 -21.58 -58.92
C MET A 1 -27.13 -21.32 -57.68
N LYS A 2 -27.31 -22.29 -56.77
CA LYS A 2 -28.16 -22.13 -55.57
C LYS A 2 -27.33 -21.53 -54.44
N PHE A 3 -27.65 -20.31 -54.00
CA PHE A 3 -27.05 -19.71 -52.81
C PHE A 3 -27.61 -20.40 -51.56
N LYS A 4 -26.79 -21.25 -50.94
CA LYS A 4 -27.09 -21.89 -49.65
C LYS A 4 -26.92 -20.83 -48.56
N ASN A 5 -28.03 -20.20 -48.14
CA ASN A 5 -28.05 -19.32 -46.98
C ASN A 5 -27.65 -20.14 -45.74
N ARG A 6 -26.38 -20.04 -45.33
CA ARG A 6 -25.96 -20.49 -44.00
C ARG A 6 -26.69 -19.60 -43.02
N LYS A 7 -27.62 -20.15 -42.24
CA LYS A 7 -28.21 -19.42 -41.12
C LYS A 7 -27.04 -18.95 -40.26
N LYS A 8 -26.89 -17.63 -40.11
CA LYS A 8 -25.94 -17.07 -39.15
C LYS A 8 -26.51 -17.43 -37.79
N ASP A 9 -25.88 -18.37 -37.09
CA ASP A 9 -26.16 -18.65 -35.69
C ASP A 9 -25.70 -17.43 -34.88
N GLY A 10 -26.64 -16.50 -34.66
CA GLY A 10 -26.47 -15.38 -33.76
C GLY A 10 -26.77 -15.80 -32.31
N PHE A 11 -26.41 -14.94 -31.37
CA PHE A 11 -26.70 -15.15 -29.95
C PHE A 11 -28.21 -15.21 -29.71
N SER A 12 -28.63 -16.20 -28.93
CA SER A 12 -30.01 -16.28 -28.45
C SER A 12 -30.23 -15.28 -27.31
N ILE A 13 -31.44 -14.72 -27.22
CA ILE A 13 -31.81 -13.78 -26.14
C ILE A 13 -31.60 -14.42 -24.76
N ILE A 14 -31.92 -15.72 -24.64
CA ILE A 14 -31.74 -16.45 -23.38
C ILE A 14 -30.27 -16.56 -22.97
N GLU A 15 -29.38 -16.73 -23.94
CA GLU A 15 -27.93 -16.86 -23.70
C GLU A 15 -27.35 -15.56 -23.15
N VAL A 16 -27.79 -14.43 -23.72
CA VAL A 16 -27.42 -13.11 -23.24
C VAL A 16 -27.96 -12.86 -21.82
N MET A 17 -29.22 -13.22 -21.56
CA MET A 17 -29.83 -13.07 -20.23
C MET A 17 -29.09 -13.89 -19.17
N VAL A 18 -28.84 -15.18 -19.45
CA VAL A 18 -28.12 -16.08 -18.53
C VAL A 18 -26.69 -15.57 -18.30
N SER A 19 -26.01 -15.11 -19.34
CA SER A 19 -24.65 -14.55 -19.22
C SER A 19 -24.61 -13.35 -18.28
N PHE A 20 -25.55 -12.41 -18.41
CA PHE A 20 -25.62 -11.26 -17.49
C PHE A 20 -25.90 -11.68 -16.05
N VAL A 21 -26.78 -12.66 -15.83
CA VAL A 21 -27.06 -13.18 -14.48
C VAL A 21 -25.80 -13.79 -13.86
N ILE A 22 -25.05 -14.60 -14.61
CA ILE A 22 -23.80 -15.20 -14.13
C ILE A 22 -22.78 -14.12 -13.79
N ILE A 23 -22.60 -13.11 -14.64
CA ILE A 23 -21.67 -12.00 -14.39
C ILE A 23 -22.05 -11.26 -13.10
N ILE A 24 -23.34 -10.94 -12.91
CA ILE A 24 -23.82 -10.24 -11.72
C ILE A 24 -23.54 -11.05 -10.46
N ILE A 25 -23.85 -12.34 -10.44
CA ILE A 25 -23.61 -13.21 -9.29
C ILE A 25 -22.11 -13.26 -8.95
N ILE A 26 -21.24 -13.42 -9.94
CA ILE A 26 -19.79 -13.47 -9.73
C ILE A 26 -19.26 -12.16 -9.15
N VAL A 27 -19.71 -11.02 -9.69
CA VAL A 27 -19.29 -9.69 -9.22
C VAL A 27 -19.71 -9.47 -7.77
N LEU A 28 -20.94 -9.86 -7.40
CA LEU A 28 -21.44 -9.73 -6.03
C LEU A 28 -20.66 -10.60 -5.03
N LEU A 29 -20.25 -11.80 -5.44
CA LEU A 29 -19.50 -12.71 -4.58
C LEU A 29 -18.05 -12.26 -4.38
N ILE A 30 -17.38 -11.78 -5.43
CA ILE A 30 -15.94 -11.49 -5.40
C ILE A 30 -15.65 -10.05 -5.00
N GLY A 31 -16.57 -9.11 -5.27
CA GLY A 31 -16.40 -7.68 -5.02
C GLY A 31 -15.88 -7.35 -3.60
N PRO A 32 -16.57 -7.77 -2.52
CA PRO A 32 -16.16 -7.44 -1.15
C PRO A 32 -14.75 -7.94 -0.80
N ASN A 33 -14.37 -9.13 -1.27
CA ASN A 33 -13.08 -9.73 -0.97
C ASN A 33 -11.93 -8.95 -1.66
N LEU A 34 -12.13 -8.50 -2.89
CA LEU A 34 -11.15 -7.69 -3.61
C LEU A 34 -10.96 -6.31 -2.97
N PHE A 35 -12.05 -5.62 -2.61
CA PHE A 35 -11.96 -4.30 -1.98
C PHE A 35 -11.23 -4.34 -0.63
N SER A 36 -11.54 -5.33 0.22
CA SER A 36 -10.88 -5.47 1.53
C SER A 36 -9.38 -5.76 1.41
N THR A 37 -8.98 -6.60 0.44
CA THR A 37 -7.57 -6.91 0.18
C THR A 37 -6.82 -5.71 -0.39
N TYR A 38 -7.48 -4.93 -1.25
CA TYR A 38 -6.91 -3.71 -1.82
C TYR A 38 -6.62 -2.65 -0.75
N GLU A 39 -7.57 -2.40 0.16
CA GLU A 39 -7.39 -1.44 1.25
C GLU A 39 -6.27 -1.86 2.21
N ARG A 40 -6.20 -3.14 2.57
CA ARG A 40 -5.13 -3.69 3.40
C ARG A 40 -3.77 -3.57 2.72
N SER A 41 -3.69 -3.86 1.42
CA SER A 41 -2.45 -3.70 0.64
C SER A 41 -1.98 -2.24 0.61
N LYS A 42 -2.90 -1.28 0.45
CA LYS A 42 -2.60 0.14 0.50
C LYS A 42 -2.07 0.58 1.88
N GLU A 43 -2.65 0.07 2.97
CA GLU A 43 -2.17 0.32 4.33
C GLU A 43 -0.78 -0.30 4.55
N MET A 44 -0.56 -1.55 4.15
CA MET A 44 0.74 -2.22 4.23
C MET A 44 1.80 -1.51 3.39
N SER A 45 1.44 -0.99 2.21
CA SER A 45 2.37 -0.20 1.38
C SER A 45 2.83 1.06 2.12
N LYS A 46 1.92 1.78 2.79
CA LYS A 46 2.29 2.95 3.61
C LYS A 46 3.20 2.58 4.77
N VAL A 47 2.93 1.47 5.45
CA VAL A 47 3.78 0.96 6.55
C VAL A 47 5.17 0.59 6.03
N SER A 48 5.23 -0.10 4.88
CA SER A 48 6.49 -0.48 4.23
C SER A 48 7.31 0.75 3.83
N ASP A 49 6.66 1.74 3.21
CA ASP A 49 7.26 3.02 2.84
C ASP A 49 7.81 3.75 4.08
N ALA A 50 7.02 3.82 5.15
CA ALA A 50 7.42 4.45 6.41
C ALA A 50 8.63 3.73 7.04
N SER A 51 8.63 2.40 7.02
CA SER A 51 9.74 1.58 7.54
C SER A 51 11.03 1.81 6.74
N ALA A 52 10.93 1.96 5.41
CA ALA A 52 12.07 2.28 4.57
C ALA A 52 12.67 3.66 4.92
N ILE A 53 11.84 4.64 5.25
CA ILE A 53 12.29 5.97 5.69
C ILE A 53 12.95 5.92 7.06
N VAL A 54 12.37 5.20 8.02
CA VAL A 54 12.99 5.01 9.34
C VAL A 54 14.37 4.38 9.18
N ASN A 55 14.48 3.32 8.38
CA ASN A 55 15.75 2.68 8.08
C ASN A 55 16.75 3.63 7.39
N ALA A 56 16.29 4.48 6.47
CA ALA A 56 17.14 5.47 5.82
C ALA A 56 17.67 6.53 6.81
N ILE A 57 16.86 6.92 7.79
CA ILE A 57 17.28 7.81 8.89
C ILE A 57 18.24 7.10 9.83
N ASP A 58 18.02 5.82 10.12
CA ASP A 58 18.94 5.02 10.91
C ASP A 58 20.31 4.89 10.22
N MET A 59 20.33 4.66 8.90
CA MET A 59 21.58 4.70 8.11
C MET A 59 22.27 6.06 8.20
N HIS A 60 21.51 7.16 8.15
CA HIS A 60 22.07 8.49 8.32
C HIS A 60 22.66 8.71 9.72
N ASN A 61 21.95 8.28 10.77
CA ASN A 61 22.44 8.34 12.15
C ASN A 61 23.71 7.51 12.33
N LEU A 62 23.77 6.32 11.71
CA LEU A 62 24.97 5.49 11.73
C LEU A 62 26.15 6.18 11.03
N ASN A 63 25.92 6.85 9.89
CA ASN A 63 26.97 7.61 9.21
C ASN A 63 27.50 8.77 10.08
N ARG A 64 26.60 9.55 10.67
CA ARG A 64 26.96 10.64 11.61
C ARG A 64 27.74 10.11 12.82
N PHE A 65 27.37 8.94 13.33
CA PHE A 65 28.09 8.28 14.42
C PHE A 65 29.53 7.92 14.04
N ILE A 66 29.75 7.40 12.82
CA ILE A 66 31.09 7.13 12.30
C ILE A 66 31.91 8.42 12.12
N GLU A 67 31.26 9.54 11.80
CA GLU A 67 31.86 10.86 11.67
C GLU A 67 32.17 11.54 13.03
N GLY A 68 31.78 10.90 14.15
CA GLY A 68 32.08 11.36 15.51
C GLY A 68 30.93 12.11 16.20
N GLU A 69 29.75 12.16 15.59
CA GLU A 69 28.56 12.74 16.21
C GLU A 69 27.84 11.71 17.09
N ILE A 70 27.55 12.05 18.34
CA ILE A 70 26.97 11.12 19.32
C ILE A 70 25.44 11.23 19.43
N GLU A 71 24.85 12.29 18.88
CA GLU A 71 23.41 12.54 18.97
C GLU A 71 22.69 12.10 17.70
N ALA A 72 21.72 11.20 17.89
CA ALA A 72 20.81 10.82 16.82
C ALA A 72 19.94 12.00 16.40
N VAL A 73 19.48 11.97 15.14
CA VAL A 73 18.45 12.89 14.63
C VAL A 73 17.23 12.88 15.55
N SER A 74 16.75 14.07 15.93
CA SER A 74 15.55 14.26 16.74
C SER A 74 14.30 13.74 16.05
N ASP A 75 13.37 13.18 16.83
CA ASP A 75 12.04 12.77 16.38
C ASP A 75 11.19 13.93 15.83
N THR A 76 11.58 15.17 16.11
CA THR A 76 10.94 16.38 15.57
C THR A 76 11.44 16.77 14.18
N LEU A 77 12.46 16.09 13.63
CA LEU A 77 12.98 16.36 12.29
C LEU A 77 11.84 16.29 11.27
N THR A 78 11.70 17.33 10.46
CA THR A 78 10.68 17.36 9.42
C THR A 78 11.11 16.54 8.20
N MET A 79 10.13 15.99 7.49
CA MET A 79 10.38 15.27 6.24
C MET A 79 10.99 16.19 5.17
N SER A 80 10.74 17.50 5.24
CA SER A 80 11.40 18.49 4.39
C SER A 80 12.92 18.57 4.62
N GLU A 81 13.36 18.48 5.87
CA GLU A 81 14.78 18.48 6.22
C GLU A 81 15.42 17.14 5.87
N PHE A 82 14.72 16.04 6.16
CA PHE A 82 15.20 14.71 5.76
C PHE A 82 15.35 14.59 4.25
N ARG A 83 14.46 15.22 3.46
CA ARG A 83 14.57 15.22 2.00
C ARG A 83 15.87 15.85 1.52
N LYS A 84 16.30 16.97 2.11
CA LYS A 84 17.58 17.62 1.80
C LYS A 84 18.77 16.68 2.12
N ILE A 85 18.72 16.00 3.25
CA ILE A 85 19.73 15.00 3.64
C ILE A 85 19.77 13.87 2.61
N ASN A 86 18.60 13.39 2.19
CA ASN A 86 18.50 12.32 1.21
C ASN A 86 19.00 12.72 -0.19
N GLU A 87 18.88 13.97 -0.59
CA GLU A 87 19.45 14.46 -1.86
C GLU A 87 20.99 14.36 -1.86
N GLN A 88 21.63 14.55 -0.70
CA GLN A 88 23.07 14.44 -0.56
C GLN A 88 23.55 12.99 -0.50
N TYR A 89 22.93 12.17 0.35
CA TYR A 89 23.43 10.83 0.67
C TYR A 89 22.68 9.69 -0.01
N LYS A 90 21.50 9.94 -0.57
CA LYS A 90 20.67 8.98 -1.33
C LYS A 90 20.33 7.70 -0.56
N TYR A 91 20.03 7.82 0.74
CA TYR A 91 19.59 6.70 1.57
C TYR A 91 18.25 6.08 1.12
N LEU A 92 17.41 6.86 0.45
CA LEU A 92 16.10 6.49 -0.06
C LEU A 92 16.02 6.79 -1.57
N ASN A 93 15.78 5.75 -2.38
CA ASN A 93 15.68 5.87 -3.84
C ASN A 93 14.36 6.48 -4.29
N ASN A 94 13.26 6.15 -3.60
CA ASN A 94 11.92 6.56 -3.99
C ASN A 94 11.23 7.27 -2.83
N TRP A 95 10.81 8.51 -3.07
CA TRP A 95 10.06 9.28 -2.08
C TRP A 95 8.56 8.98 -2.18
N PRO A 96 7.91 8.49 -1.11
CA PRO A 96 6.48 8.22 -1.11
C PRO A 96 5.63 9.48 -1.31
N LYS A 97 4.63 9.42 -2.20
CA LYS A 97 3.78 10.57 -2.55
C LYS A 97 2.84 11.03 -1.43
N TRP A 98 2.57 10.18 -0.45
CA TRP A 98 1.64 10.47 0.64
C TRP A 98 2.27 11.28 1.78
N ILE A 99 3.58 11.51 1.72
CA ILE A 99 4.34 12.25 2.74
C ILE A 99 4.25 13.74 2.45
N THR A 100 3.95 14.51 3.49
CA THR A 100 3.99 15.97 3.43
C THR A 100 5.22 16.51 4.13
N ASP A 101 5.69 17.68 3.69
CA ASP A 101 6.92 18.31 4.16
C ASP A 101 6.90 18.60 5.68
N SER A 102 5.71 18.83 6.23
CA SER A 102 5.47 19.13 7.65
C SER A 102 5.46 17.90 8.57
N MET A 103 5.41 16.68 8.03
CA MET A 103 5.43 15.47 8.85
C MET A 103 6.75 15.34 9.59
N THR A 104 6.71 14.85 10.82
CA THR A 104 7.88 14.63 11.65
C THR A 104 8.36 13.18 11.57
N LEU A 105 9.61 12.92 11.95
CA LEU A 105 10.14 11.57 12.11
C LEU A 105 9.29 10.74 13.08
N LYS A 106 8.75 11.36 14.14
CA LYS A 106 7.81 10.71 15.05
C LYS A 106 6.57 10.18 14.31
N ASP A 107 5.95 11.01 13.47
CA ASP A 107 4.75 10.61 12.72
C ASP A 107 5.04 9.41 11.80
N ILE A 108 6.22 9.37 11.18
CA ILE A 108 6.65 8.27 10.32
C ILE A 108 6.92 6.99 11.13
N LYS A 109 7.58 7.11 12.29
CA LYS A 109 7.81 5.98 13.21
C LYS A 109 6.48 5.41 13.71
N ASP A 110 5.52 6.25 14.05
CA ASP A 110 4.18 5.83 14.49
C ASP A 110 3.46 5.04 13.38
N ILE A 111 3.55 5.49 12.13
CA ILE A 111 2.99 4.77 10.98
C ILE A 111 3.70 3.43 10.74
N ALA A 112 5.03 3.40 10.80
CA ALA A 112 5.80 2.16 10.66
C ALA A 112 5.42 1.12 11.72
N ASN A 113 5.18 1.57 12.96
CA ASN A 113 4.81 0.70 14.09
C ASN A 113 3.31 0.33 14.13
N SER A 114 2.44 1.06 13.42
CA SER A 114 0.98 0.88 13.43
C SER A 114 0.53 -0.53 12.98
N SER A 115 1.27 -1.17 12.06
CA SER A 115 0.96 -2.54 11.59
C SER A 115 1.10 -3.61 12.68
N GLY A 116 1.99 -3.39 13.64
CA GLY A 116 2.19 -4.31 14.77
C GLY A 116 0.97 -4.38 15.68
N ASN A 117 0.30 -3.25 15.92
CA ASN A 117 -0.82 -3.17 16.86
C ASN A 117 -2.15 -3.67 16.24
N LYS A 118 -2.42 -3.33 14.97
CA LYS A 118 -3.68 -3.69 14.31
C LYS A 118 -3.83 -5.21 14.10
N ASN A 119 -2.73 -5.92 13.82
CA ASN A 119 -2.73 -7.37 13.66
C ASN A 119 -2.97 -8.13 14.99
N ILE A 120 -2.52 -7.58 16.12
CA ILE A 120 -2.78 -8.17 17.45
C ILE A 120 -4.25 -8.00 17.82
N ILE A 121 -4.83 -6.83 17.59
CA ILE A 121 -6.26 -6.57 17.87
C ILE A 121 -7.16 -7.38 16.93
N SER A 122 -6.82 -7.47 15.64
CA SER A 122 -7.59 -8.26 14.66
C SER A 122 -7.57 -9.76 15.00
N LYS A 123 -6.39 -10.31 15.35
CA LYS A 123 -6.28 -11.71 15.82
C LYS A 123 -7.00 -11.94 17.15
N ALA A 124 -6.99 -10.97 18.06
CA ALA A 124 -7.68 -11.08 19.34
C ALA A 124 -9.21 -11.01 19.21
N ILE A 125 -9.74 -10.39 18.15
CA ILE A 125 -11.19 -10.36 17.85
C ILE A 125 -11.61 -11.63 17.11
N ASP A 126 -10.82 -12.10 16.15
CA ASP A 126 -11.10 -13.32 15.37
C ASP A 126 -11.08 -14.59 16.25
N ASN A 127 -10.19 -14.62 17.25
CA ASN A 127 -10.09 -15.74 18.20
C ASN A 127 -11.10 -15.67 19.37
N ARG A 128 -12.10 -14.79 19.30
CA ARG A 128 -13.20 -14.66 20.28
C ARG A 128 -14.57 -15.04 19.71
N VAL A 129 -14.62 -15.60 18.50
CA VAL A 129 -15.79 -16.22 17.86
C VAL A 129 -15.49 -17.70 17.64
#